data_AF-A0A953AYM8-F1
#
_entry.id   AF-A0A953AYM8-F1
#
_cell.length_a   1.000
_cell.length_b   1.000
_cell.length_c   1.000
_cell.angle_alpha   90.00
_cell.angle_beta   90.00
_cell.angle_gamma   90.00
#
_symmetry.space_group_name_H-M   'P 1'
#
loop_
_entity.id
_entity.type
_entity.pdbx_description
1 polymer ?
#
loop_
_entity_poly.entity_id
_entity_poly.type
_entity_poly.pdbx_seq_one_letter_code
_entity_poly.pdbx_strand_id
1 'polypeptide(L)'
;MNAVPAWHLAGDWFDICSCDIPCPCEFAQAPTNGACEGMLAWHIRAGRYGDVRLDGLNLLALGAFEGNVWSGTVKVRMGLFIDERADAAQREALQTIFSGQAGGWPATFAANIGEVRGIAFVPIDFEVAGDLAYWRVEIPGRVVGRAEA
;
A
#
# COMPACT_ATOMS: atom_id res chain seq x y z
N MET A 1 4.65 1.24 -28.82
CA MET A 1 4.54 0.81 -27.41
C MET A 1 5.30 1.83 -26.60
N ASN A 2 4.61 2.71 -25.87
CA ASN A 2 5.31 3.67 -25.01
C ASN A 2 5.94 2.89 -23.86
N ALA A 3 7.26 3.00 -23.73
CA ALA A 3 7.99 2.35 -22.65
C ALA A 3 7.49 2.88 -21.31
N VAL A 4 7.34 1.99 -20.32
CA VAL A 4 7.07 2.37 -18.93
C VAL A 4 8.20 3.30 -18.47
N PRO A 5 7.90 4.55 -18.05
CA PRO A 5 8.89 5.46 -17.50
C PRO A 5 9.64 4.87 -16.30
N ALA A 6 10.91 5.23 -16.16
CA ALA A 6 11.69 4.90 -14.98
C ALA A 6 11.06 5.55 -13.74
N TRP A 7 11.01 4.80 -12.63
CA TRP A 7 10.38 5.27 -11.40
C TRP A 7 11.19 4.86 -10.16
N HIS A 8 11.00 5.63 -9.10
CA HIS A 8 11.63 5.41 -7.80
C HIS A 8 10.75 6.02 -6.72
N LEU A 9 10.55 5.30 -5.60
CA LEU A 9 9.86 5.78 -4.41
C LEU A 9 10.73 5.47 -3.19
N ALA A 10 10.94 6.46 -2.33
CA ALA A 10 11.58 6.32 -1.03
C ALA A 10 10.74 7.07 0.00
N GLY A 11 10.56 6.47 1.17
CA GLY A 11 9.64 7.00 2.16
C GLY A 11 9.46 6.06 3.33
N ASP A 12 8.35 6.25 4.01
CA ASP A 12 8.00 5.51 5.22
C ASP A 12 6.79 4.65 4.93
N TRP A 13 6.75 3.48 5.56
CA TRP A 13 5.72 2.49 5.36
C TRP A 13 5.51 1.72 6.65
N PHE A 14 4.26 1.38 6.93
CA PHE A 14 3.90 0.40 7.94
C PHE A 14 2.64 -0.34 7.50
N ASP A 15 2.42 -1.51 8.08
CA ASP A 15 1.20 -2.29 7.93
C ASP A 15 0.57 -2.55 9.30
N ILE A 16 -0.75 -2.76 9.31
CA ILE A 16 -1.47 -3.25 10.47
C ILE A 16 -2.43 -4.30 9.98
N CYS A 17 -2.38 -5.49 10.57
CA CYS A 17 -3.25 -6.59 10.18
C CYS A 17 -3.82 -7.32 11.39
N SER A 18 -4.79 -8.20 11.12
CA SER A 18 -5.48 -9.05 12.10
C SER A 18 -4.61 -10.15 12.74
N CYS A 19 -3.28 -10.09 12.60
CA CYS A 19 -2.36 -11.09 13.15
C CYS A 19 -1.85 -10.68 14.53
N ASP A 20 -1.56 -11.67 15.39
CA ASP A 20 -1.09 -11.45 16.77
C ASP A 20 0.38 -10.99 16.87
N ILE A 21 1.11 -11.09 15.76
CA ILE A 21 2.52 -10.69 15.64
C ILE A 21 2.70 -9.76 14.43
N PRO A 22 3.77 -8.95 14.38
CA PRO A 22 4.16 -8.25 13.16
C PRO A 22 4.13 -9.19 11.95
N CYS A 23 3.69 -8.65 10.82
CA CYS A 23 3.07 -9.39 9.73
C CYS A 23 3.86 -10.65 9.30
N PRO A 24 3.37 -11.88 9.62
CA PRO A 24 4.07 -13.11 9.26
C PRO A 24 4.19 -13.30 7.74
N CYS A 25 3.27 -12.68 6.98
CA CYS A 25 3.28 -12.73 5.52
C CYS A 25 4.50 -12.06 4.89
N GLU A 26 5.17 -11.12 5.56
CA GLU A 26 6.44 -10.56 5.08
C GLU A 26 7.55 -11.61 5.02
N PHE A 27 7.47 -12.64 5.86
CA PHE A 27 8.41 -13.76 5.93
C PHE A 27 7.87 -15.01 5.21
N ALA A 28 6.99 -14.80 4.24
CA ALA A 28 6.33 -15.83 3.45
C ALA A 28 5.52 -16.86 4.24
N GLN A 29 5.12 -16.54 5.47
CA GLN A 29 4.27 -17.40 6.30
C GLN A 29 2.78 -17.07 6.12
N ALA A 30 1.92 -18.01 6.49
CA ALA A 30 0.47 -17.79 6.52
C ALA A 30 0.10 -16.79 7.63
N PRO A 31 -1.04 -16.09 7.51
CA PRO A 31 -1.59 -15.28 8.60
C PRO A 31 -1.81 -16.12 9.85
N THR A 32 -1.66 -15.53 11.04
CA THR A 32 -1.77 -16.23 12.33
C THR A 32 -3.06 -17.04 12.46
N ASN A 33 -4.17 -16.44 12.04
CA ASN A 33 -5.51 -17.03 12.15
C ASN A 33 -5.97 -17.69 10.83
N GLY A 34 -5.04 -17.94 9.90
CA GLY A 34 -5.35 -18.51 8.58
C GLY A 34 -6.01 -17.52 7.60
N ALA A 35 -6.38 -16.32 8.04
CA ALA A 35 -6.90 -15.24 7.22
C ALA A 35 -6.26 -13.90 7.63
N CYS A 36 -6.17 -12.98 6.67
CA CYS A 36 -5.66 -11.64 6.87
C CYS A 36 -6.74 -10.63 6.52
N GLU A 37 -7.01 -9.70 7.43
CA GLU A 37 -7.60 -8.40 7.16
C GLU A 37 -6.56 -7.37 7.56
N GLY A 38 -6.00 -6.68 6.57
CA GLY A 38 -4.85 -5.82 6.79
C GLY A 38 -4.92 -4.54 6.00
N MET A 39 -4.15 -3.57 6.46
CA MET A 39 -3.89 -2.34 5.74
C MET A 39 -2.40 -2.13 5.57
N LEU A 40 -2.02 -1.47 4.50
CA LEU A 40 -0.67 -1.00 4.25
C LEU A 40 -0.75 0.50 3.99
N ALA A 41 0.08 1.29 4.67
CA ALA A 41 0.11 2.74 4.53
C ALA A 41 1.52 3.20 4.13
N TRP A 42 1.59 4.13 3.18
CA TRP A 42 2.84 4.68 2.67
C TRP A 42 2.81 6.20 2.71
N HIS A 43 3.93 6.80 3.09
CA HIS A 43 4.24 8.21 2.88
C HIS A 43 5.47 8.33 1.98
N ILE A 44 5.31 8.97 0.82
CA ILE A 44 6.39 9.13 -0.15
C ILE A 44 7.20 10.38 0.23
N ARG A 45 8.38 10.20 0.85
CA ARG A 45 9.28 11.32 1.16
C ARG A 45 9.97 11.86 -0.10
N ALA A 46 10.37 10.97 -1.00
CA ALA A 46 10.97 11.30 -2.29
C ALA A 46 10.53 10.27 -3.35
N GLY A 47 9.87 10.71 -4.41
CA GLY A 47 9.31 9.84 -5.42
C GLY A 47 9.19 10.48 -6.79
N ARG A 48 9.39 9.67 -7.84
CA ARG A 48 9.17 10.08 -9.23
C ARG A 48 8.73 8.95 -10.13
N TYR A 49 7.97 9.31 -11.17
CA TYR A 49 7.59 8.45 -12.29
C TYR A 49 7.82 9.22 -13.59
N GLY A 50 8.94 8.95 -14.27
CA GLY A 50 9.46 9.84 -15.31
C GLY A 50 9.67 11.26 -14.78
N ASP A 51 8.95 12.23 -15.36
CA ASP A 51 8.99 13.64 -14.96
C ASP A 51 7.93 14.01 -13.89
N VAL A 52 7.03 13.09 -13.55
CA VAL A 52 6.01 13.30 -12.51
C VAL A 52 6.65 13.15 -11.13
N ARG A 53 6.61 14.21 -10.31
CA ARG A 53 7.02 14.16 -8.90
C ARG A 53 5.90 13.62 -8.02
N LEU A 54 6.25 12.77 -7.06
CA LEU A 54 5.30 12.10 -6.16
C LEU A 54 5.58 12.40 -4.67
N ASP A 55 6.50 13.33 -4.40
CA ASP A 55 6.91 13.69 -3.05
C ASP A 55 5.74 14.22 -2.21
N GLY A 56 5.73 13.84 -0.94
CA GLY A 56 4.76 14.25 0.07
C GLY A 56 3.39 13.58 -0.03
N LEU A 57 3.14 12.75 -1.06
CA LEU A 57 1.87 12.05 -1.24
C LEU A 57 1.78 10.78 -0.39
N ASN A 58 0.56 10.48 0.04
CA ASN A 58 0.24 9.30 0.82
C ASN A 58 -0.55 8.26 -0.01
N LEU A 59 -0.42 7.00 0.37
CA LEU A 59 -1.24 5.90 -0.15
C LEU A 59 -1.66 4.98 0.99
N LEU A 60 -2.86 4.44 0.92
CA LEU A 60 -3.29 3.34 1.78
C LEU A 60 -3.95 2.24 0.96
N ALA A 61 -3.58 0.99 1.22
CA ALA A 61 -4.24 -0.20 0.69
C ALA A 61 -4.95 -0.94 1.82
N LEU A 62 -6.16 -1.42 1.58
CA LEU A 62 -6.84 -2.42 2.41
C LEU A 62 -6.82 -3.74 1.67
N GLY A 63 -6.38 -4.81 2.31
CA GLY A 63 -6.29 -6.15 1.75
C GLY A 63 -7.01 -7.17 2.62
N ALA A 64 -7.68 -8.13 1.98
CA ALA A 64 -8.25 -9.28 2.66
C ALA A 64 -8.02 -10.57 1.86
N PHE A 65 -7.61 -11.64 2.53
CA PHE A 65 -7.39 -12.96 1.94
C PHE A 65 -7.42 -14.08 2.98
N GLU A 66 -7.60 -15.32 2.51
CA GLU A 66 -7.57 -16.55 3.32
C GLU A 66 -6.48 -17.49 2.81
N GLY A 67 -5.66 -18.03 3.69
CA GLY A 67 -4.51 -18.88 3.40
C GLY A 67 -3.19 -18.13 3.21
N ASN A 68 -2.15 -18.84 2.79
CA ASN A 68 -0.84 -18.24 2.51
C ASN A 68 -0.85 -17.51 1.16
N VAL A 69 -0.69 -16.18 1.18
CA VAL A 69 -0.68 -15.33 -0.04
C VAL A 69 0.40 -15.73 -1.05
N TRP A 70 1.45 -16.41 -0.60
CA TRP A 70 2.57 -16.85 -1.44
C TRP A 70 2.42 -18.27 -1.99
N SER A 71 1.31 -18.95 -1.72
CA SER A 71 1.06 -20.32 -2.23
C SER A 71 0.84 -20.38 -3.75
N GLY A 72 0.59 -19.23 -4.40
CA GLY A 72 0.18 -19.15 -5.79
C GLY A 72 -1.31 -19.48 -6.04
N THR A 73 -2.03 -19.99 -5.04
CA THR A 73 -3.46 -20.33 -5.14
C THR A 73 -4.37 -19.31 -4.47
N VAL A 74 -3.85 -18.57 -3.49
CA VAL A 74 -4.59 -17.53 -2.76
C VAL A 74 -4.70 -16.27 -3.60
N LYS A 75 -5.85 -15.59 -3.50
CA LYS A 75 -6.11 -14.32 -4.17
C LYS A 75 -6.56 -13.25 -3.18
N VAL A 76 -5.92 -12.10 -3.26
CA VAL A 76 -6.19 -10.94 -2.41
C VAL A 76 -7.31 -10.11 -3.01
N ARG A 77 -8.27 -9.72 -2.17
CA ARG A 77 -9.23 -8.65 -2.46
C ARG A 77 -8.66 -7.35 -1.91
N MET A 78 -8.56 -6.31 -2.73
CA MET A 78 -7.88 -5.08 -2.35
C MET A 78 -8.70 -3.82 -2.66
N GLY A 79 -8.64 -2.82 -1.78
CA GLY A 79 -9.11 -1.46 -2.01
C GLY A 79 -7.96 -0.47 -1.84
N LEU A 80 -7.96 0.61 -2.61
CA LEU A 80 -6.89 1.61 -2.60
C LEU A 80 -7.44 3.01 -2.27
N PHE A 81 -6.71 3.74 -1.45
CA PHE A 81 -6.89 5.15 -1.19
C PHE A 81 -5.63 5.89 -1.62
N ILE A 82 -5.81 6.89 -2.46
CA ILE A 82 -4.77 7.80 -2.92
C ILE A 82 -5.05 9.17 -2.30
N ASP A 83 -3.99 9.85 -1.90
CA ASP A 83 -4.07 11.20 -1.38
C ASP A 83 -4.82 12.14 -2.35
N GLU A 84 -5.84 12.85 -1.84
CA GLU A 84 -6.63 13.78 -2.65
C GLU A 84 -5.80 14.93 -3.24
N ARG A 85 -4.66 15.26 -2.60
CA ARG A 85 -3.71 16.28 -3.05
C ARG A 85 -3.02 15.90 -4.37
N ALA A 86 -3.04 14.63 -4.75
CA ALA A 86 -2.49 14.18 -6.00
C ALA A 86 -3.26 14.77 -7.19
N ASP A 87 -2.55 15.35 -8.16
CA ASP A 87 -3.13 15.78 -9.43
C ASP A 87 -3.38 14.58 -10.38
N ALA A 88 -3.92 14.84 -11.57
CA ALA A 88 -4.27 13.78 -12.52
C ALA A 88 -3.06 12.92 -12.95
N ALA A 89 -1.90 13.53 -13.20
CA ALA A 89 -0.70 12.82 -13.62
C ALA A 89 -0.10 12.00 -12.47
N GLN A 90 -0.12 12.55 -11.26
CA GLN A 90 0.31 11.84 -10.05
C GLN A 90 -0.60 10.65 -9.73
N ARG A 91 -1.92 10.81 -9.88
CA ARG A 91 -2.90 9.73 -9.70
C ARG A 91 -2.67 8.61 -10.70
N GLU A 92 -2.42 8.93 -11.97
CA GLU A 92 -2.11 7.93 -12.99
C GLU A 92 -0.80 7.20 -12.68
N ALA A 93 0.25 7.94 -12.31
CA ALA A 93 1.53 7.37 -11.93
C ALA A 93 1.42 6.43 -10.72
N LEU A 94 0.74 6.84 -9.65
CA LEU A 94 0.53 6.01 -8.46
C LEU A 94 -0.30 4.76 -8.79
N GLN A 95 -1.38 4.89 -9.55
CA GLN A 95 -2.17 3.74 -9.99
C GLN A 95 -1.32 2.77 -10.82
N THR A 96 -0.48 3.28 -11.72
CA THR A 96 0.38 2.45 -12.57
C THR A 96 1.45 1.72 -11.75
N ILE A 97 2.06 2.39 -10.77
CA ILE A 97 3.05 1.78 -9.87
C ILE A 97 2.38 0.71 -8.99
N PHE A 98 1.33 1.07 -8.25
CA PHE A 98 0.74 0.19 -7.23
C PHE A 98 -0.18 -0.90 -7.80
N SER A 99 -0.62 -0.79 -9.06
CA SER A 99 -1.22 -1.91 -9.79
C SER A 99 -0.18 -2.90 -10.34
N GLY A 100 1.11 -2.59 -10.24
CA GLY A 100 2.19 -3.41 -10.79
C GLY A 100 2.45 -3.22 -12.28
N GLN A 101 1.68 -2.39 -12.98
CA GLN A 101 1.90 -2.10 -14.41
C GLN A 101 3.25 -1.43 -14.68
N ALA A 102 3.80 -0.72 -13.68
CA ALA A 102 5.14 -0.13 -13.76
C ALA A 102 6.30 -1.15 -13.56
N GLY A 103 6.01 -2.43 -13.30
CA GLY A 103 7.02 -3.44 -12.99
C GLY A 103 7.53 -3.36 -11.54
N GLY A 104 8.72 -3.91 -11.29
CA GLY A 104 9.34 -3.96 -9.96
C GLY A 104 8.60 -4.88 -8.98
N TRP A 105 8.86 -4.71 -7.68
CA TRP A 105 8.18 -5.48 -6.63
C TRP A 105 6.64 -5.31 -6.66
N PRO A 106 6.05 -4.11 -6.89
CA PRO A 106 4.60 -4.01 -7.01
C PRO A 106 3.98 -4.99 -8.02
N ALA A 107 4.67 -5.30 -9.14
CA ALA A 107 4.23 -6.32 -10.09
C ALA A 107 4.24 -7.75 -9.50
N THR A 108 5.23 -8.08 -8.68
CA THR A 108 5.29 -9.36 -7.96
C THR A 108 4.14 -9.52 -6.98
N PHE A 109 3.81 -8.46 -6.22
CA PHE A 109 2.66 -8.50 -5.31
C PHE A 109 1.33 -8.52 -6.08
N ALA A 110 1.22 -7.75 -7.16
CA ALA A 110 0.02 -7.67 -7.97
C ALA A 110 -0.40 -9.01 -8.59
N ALA A 111 0.53 -9.94 -8.80
CA ALA A 111 0.22 -11.30 -9.24
C ALA A 111 -0.70 -12.07 -8.27
N ASN A 112 -0.70 -11.70 -6.99
CA ASN A 112 -1.54 -12.28 -5.95
C ASN A 112 -2.91 -11.58 -5.82
N ILE A 113 -3.13 -10.44 -6.47
CA ILE A 113 -4.39 -9.72 -6.41
C ILE A 113 -5.39 -10.40 -7.36
N GLY A 114 -6.52 -10.84 -6.83
CA GLY A 114 -7.62 -11.38 -7.63
C GLY A 114 -8.72 -10.38 -7.93
N GLU A 115 -8.91 -9.39 -7.04
CA GLU A 115 -10.00 -8.43 -7.15
C GLU A 115 -9.56 -7.06 -6.60
N VAL A 116 -9.79 -6.00 -7.37
CA VAL A 116 -9.67 -4.61 -6.91
C VAL A 116 -11.08 -4.05 -6.73
N ARG A 117 -11.47 -3.75 -5.49
CA ARG A 117 -12.81 -3.28 -5.12
C ARG A 117 -13.06 -1.82 -5.48
N GLY A 118 -12.00 -1.04 -5.63
CA GLY A 118 -12.08 0.36 -6.03
C GLY A 118 -10.86 1.16 -5.60
N ILE A 119 -10.80 2.37 -6.14
CA ILE A 119 -9.82 3.40 -5.82
C ILE A 119 -10.59 4.65 -5.41
N ALA A 120 -10.20 5.28 -4.31
CA ALA A 120 -10.76 6.55 -3.88
C ALA A 120 -9.66 7.60 -3.63
N PHE A 121 -9.95 8.85 -3.98
CA PHE A 121 -9.11 9.99 -3.67
C PHE A 121 -9.68 10.69 -2.44
N VAL A 122 -8.91 10.72 -1.35
CA VAL A 122 -9.39 11.13 -0.01
C VAL A 122 -8.29 11.86 0.76
N PRO A 123 -8.65 12.66 1.78
CA PRO A 123 -7.64 13.16 2.71
C PRO A 123 -7.03 11.99 3.47
N ILE A 124 -5.70 11.93 3.50
CA ILE A 124 -4.93 10.92 4.23
C ILE A 124 -3.95 11.65 5.13
N ASP A 125 -4.16 11.56 6.44
CA ASP A 125 -3.20 12.00 7.44
C ASP A 125 -2.29 10.83 7.81
N PHE A 126 -0.97 11.01 7.71
CA PHE A 126 0.02 9.96 7.94
C PHE A 126 1.13 10.52 8.80
N GLU A 127 1.50 9.75 9.83
CA GLU A 127 2.59 10.11 10.72
C GLU A 127 3.36 8.87 11.19
N VAL A 128 4.67 8.97 11.15
CA VAL A 128 5.60 8.07 11.84
C VAL A 128 6.42 8.93 12.78
N ALA A 129 6.36 8.62 14.07
CA ALA A 129 7.12 9.35 15.08
C ALA A 129 8.62 9.26 14.80
N GLY A 130 9.35 10.37 14.97
CA GLY A 130 10.79 10.42 14.66
C GLY A 130 11.66 9.50 15.53
N ASP A 131 11.18 9.15 16.72
CA ASP A 131 11.77 8.17 17.64
C ASP A 131 11.19 6.75 17.46
N LEU A 132 10.30 6.57 16.47
CA LEU A 132 9.57 5.35 16.15
C LEU A 132 8.69 4.82 17.29
N ALA A 133 8.30 5.68 18.25
CA ALA A 133 7.42 5.28 19.35
C ALA A 133 5.98 4.95 18.89
N TYR A 134 5.53 5.56 17.79
CA TYR A 134 4.22 5.28 17.20
C TYR A 134 4.19 5.51 15.69
N TRP A 135 3.16 4.92 15.07
CA TRP A 135 2.79 5.14 13.67
C TRP A 135 1.27 5.30 13.60
N ARG A 136 0.82 6.25 12.77
CA ARG A 136 -0.61 6.56 12.58
C ARG A 136 -0.91 6.83 11.12
N VAL A 137 -2.09 6.39 10.70
CA VAL A 137 -2.74 6.84 9.48
C VAL A 137 -4.23 7.05 9.74
N GLU A 138 -4.80 8.11 9.18
CA GLU A 138 -6.23 8.38 9.26
C GLU A 138 -6.79 8.81 7.91
N ILE A 139 -7.92 8.20 7.57
CA ILE A 139 -8.82 8.63 6.51
C ILE A 139 -10.14 8.98 7.19
N PRO A 140 -10.48 10.27 7.34
CA PRO A 140 -11.65 10.72 8.09
C PRO A 140 -12.94 9.96 7.72
N GLY A 141 -13.56 9.35 8.72
CA GLY A 141 -14.82 8.60 8.57
C GLY A 141 -14.70 7.27 7.81
N ARG A 142 -13.49 6.78 7.54
CA ARG A 142 -13.27 5.53 6.79
C ARG A 142 -12.27 4.58 7.43
N VAL A 143 -11.05 5.04 7.71
CA VAL A 143 -9.95 4.20 8.18
C VAL A 143 -9.21 4.92 9.30
N VAL A 144 -8.92 4.19 10.38
CA VAL A 144 -8.00 4.62 11.43
C VAL A 144 -7.02 3.49 11.65
N GLY A 145 -5.74 3.81 11.54
CA GLY A 145 -4.63 2.93 11.80
C GLY A 145 -3.70 3.54 12.83
N ARG A 146 -3.40 2.81 13.89
CA ARG A 146 -2.46 3.25 14.92
C ARG A 146 -1.78 2.03 15.51
N ALA A 147 -0.47 2.12 15.67
CA ALA A 147 0.24 1.19 16.53
C ALA A 147 1.41 1.90 17.24
N GLU A 148 1.87 1.28 18.32
CA GLU A 148 2.83 1.81 19.29
C GLU A 148 3.88 0.72 19.55
N ALA A 149 5.13 1.14 19.82
CA ALA A 149 6.27 0.26 20.03
C ALA A 149 6.34 -0.37 21.43
#